data_AF-A0A819K449-F1
#
_entry.id   AF-A0A819K449-F1
#
_cell.length_a   1.000
_cell.length_b   1.000
_cell.length_c   1.000
_cell.angle_alpha   90.00
_cell.angle_beta   90.00
_cell.angle_gamma   90.00
#
_symmetry.space_group_name_H-M   'P 1'
#
loop_
_entity.id
_entity.type
_entity.pdbx_description
1 polymer ?
#
loop_
_entity_poly.entity_id
_entity_poly.type
_entity_poly.pdbx_seq_one_letter_code
_entity_poly.pdbx_strand_id
1 'polypeptide(L)'
;MKHVIDIQDYGGNRIARLLPAFRVRFNENYIHTQLEQPYCIVHCSKNFIVNPDLDLPFVQIPFRTFADNVRQLLIQHNGSMHLASFPQCYSHYFEPLIDRHEGVPLEHYISCMKDIQIITAQGVIKKVQFSHTPGASFISTPFDTSNMHVDTCAEVQQRLQQFSREVLDLLKNQGSHCRLPVSKFVSTYHQYFNRQCRVADYGFSKIIDLLSAIPKSIQILGDGNKRIITITHRCQMKRFTNDIIRILKNKPQRSMSISEIPIEYEIAYKKPFCIDDFGMCYLEDLVNEVKDNKELVVEAEKKRTDLEIYATGNFQQDVIDMLRILPDFSIPFQKFIPSYHHHFGYQCKVQTYGFARLIDLLEELSHVVKIDEDKNGEKIVQLTSTMMGHAILLNIEQLVEKSHGQLKLKDLRTQYLQVYRNELNPEDFGLSNLETLLLTMTDKFEFHYTETDVSISIKEPNPVILQLTKNVILTLMLSQCQLSFWQLKQDMLVRFKQDITLNMCRNELRDYVEIIDQTVRLTPPMIFAYNVVLLLSPCDGRMPYDDFIVEYQRRTSSSHLLYPTDYGFPTMLRLFDAIQIVAQVRGRRNFKIIMLNPEFRLGRYTQPITFTSPITSF
;
A
#
# COMPACT_ATOMS: atom_id res chain seq x y z
N MET A 1 1.32 -46.14 -56.38
CA MET A 1 2.48 -45.96 -55.46
C MET A 1 3.76 -46.70 -55.88
N LYS A 2 3.75 -47.68 -56.80
CA LYS A 2 4.94 -48.46 -57.20
C LYS A 2 6.02 -47.72 -58.02
N HIS A 3 5.84 -46.44 -58.34
CA HIS A 3 6.78 -45.68 -59.20
C HIS A 3 7.63 -44.65 -58.43
N VAL A 4 7.54 -44.60 -57.10
CA VAL A 4 8.25 -43.59 -56.26
C VAL A 4 9.16 -44.24 -55.20
N ILE A 5 8.88 -45.49 -54.82
CA ILE A 5 9.53 -46.17 -53.69
C ILE A 5 9.82 -47.62 -54.09
N ASP A 6 11.05 -48.08 -53.85
CA ASP A 6 11.48 -49.48 -53.95
C ASP A 6 11.33 -50.15 -52.58
N ILE A 7 10.78 -51.37 -52.52
CA ILE A 7 10.53 -52.09 -51.26
C ILE A 7 11.27 -53.42 -51.32
N GLN A 8 12.20 -53.63 -50.40
CA GLN A 8 12.97 -54.87 -50.29
C GLN A 8 12.79 -55.50 -48.91
N ASP A 9 12.72 -56.84 -48.91
CA ASP A 9 12.56 -57.66 -47.71
C ASP A 9 13.93 -58.22 -47.28
N TYR A 10 14.37 -57.85 -46.08
CA TYR A 10 15.57 -58.41 -45.45
C TYR A 10 15.21 -58.97 -44.07
N GLY A 11 15.41 -60.27 -43.87
CA GLY A 11 15.29 -60.91 -42.56
C GLY A 11 13.93 -60.74 -41.87
N GLY A 12 12.84 -60.74 -42.63
CA GLY A 12 11.48 -60.60 -42.09
C GLY A 12 10.99 -59.16 -41.88
N ASN A 13 11.81 -58.15 -42.20
CA ASN A 13 11.41 -56.74 -42.15
C ASN A 13 11.34 -56.12 -43.55
N ARG A 14 10.21 -55.45 -43.84
CA ARG A 14 9.98 -54.68 -45.06
C ARG A 14 10.61 -53.30 -44.95
N ILE A 15 11.59 -53.01 -45.81
CA ILE A 15 12.22 -51.68 -45.88
C ILE A 15 11.84 -51.03 -47.20
N ALA A 16 11.20 -49.87 -47.13
CA ALA A 16 10.83 -49.05 -48.27
C ALA A 16 11.83 -47.89 -48.45
N ARG A 17 12.40 -47.73 -49.64
CA ARG A 17 13.45 -46.75 -49.96
C ARG A 17 13.07 -45.96 -51.22
N LEU A 18 13.10 -44.62 -51.16
CA LEU A 18 12.81 -43.75 -52.30
C LEU A 18 13.85 -43.89 -53.42
N LEU A 19 13.36 -43.98 -54.67
CA LEU A 19 14.20 -44.10 -55.85
C LEU A 19 15.06 -42.84 -56.06
N PRO A 20 16.32 -42.98 -56.56
CA PRO A 20 17.28 -41.87 -56.62
C PRO A 20 16.81 -40.62 -57.37
N ALA A 21 15.96 -40.78 -58.38
CA ALA A 21 15.40 -39.67 -59.17
C ALA A 21 14.43 -38.77 -58.37
N PHE A 22 13.91 -39.25 -57.23
CA PHE A 22 13.02 -38.50 -56.34
C PHE A 22 13.72 -38.04 -55.06
N ARG A 23 15.04 -38.25 -54.94
CA ARG A 23 15.85 -37.60 -53.90
C ARG A 23 16.14 -36.18 -54.36
N VAL A 24 15.27 -35.25 -53.99
CA VAL A 24 15.53 -33.81 -54.18
C VAL A 24 16.83 -33.48 -53.45
N ARG A 25 17.84 -32.99 -54.20
CA ARG A 25 19.02 -32.36 -53.62
C ARG A 25 18.57 -31.10 -52.90
N PHE A 26 18.69 -31.09 -51.57
CA PHE A 26 18.57 -29.85 -50.81
C PHE A 26 19.75 -28.95 -51.21
N ASN A 27 19.46 -27.91 -51.98
CA ASN A 27 20.37 -26.78 -52.15
C ASN A 27 20.36 -25.98 -50.84
N GLU A 28 21.54 -25.71 -50.27
CA GLU A 28 21.76 -25.06 -48.97
C GLU A 28 21.36 -23.58 -48.89
N ASN A 29 20.60 -23.04 -49.84
CA ASN A 29 20.17 -21.65 -49.80
C ASN A 29 18.70 -21.54 -50.23
N TYR A 30 17.77 -21.70 -49.27
CA TYR A 30 16.53 -20.88 -49.09
C TYR A 30 15.55 -21.54 -48.08
N ILE A 31 15.06 -20.71 -47.15
CA ILE A 31 13.97 -20.88 -46.16
C ILE A 31 14.31 -21.68 -44.87
N HIS A 32 14.99 -21.02 -43.94
CA HIS A 32 14.73 -21.23 -42.51
C HIS A 32 13.37 -20.61 -42.18
N THR A 33 12.27 -21.35 -42.27
CA THR A 33 11.13 -21.10 -41.38
C THR A 33 11.55 -21.62 -40.02
N GLN A 34 12.04 -20.73 -39.15
CA GLN A 34 12.28 -21.06 -37.74
C GLN A 34 10.98 -21.60 -37.15
N LEU A 35 10.97 -22.87 -36.74
CA LEU A 35 9.92 -23.42 -35.90
C LEU A 35 9.89 -22.62 -34.60
N GLU A 36 8.85 -21.81 -34.41
CA GLU A 36 8.65 -21.01 -33.21
C GLU A 36 8.58 -21.94 -32.00
N GLN A 37 9.47 -21.73 -31.02
CA GLN A 37 9.51 -22.55 -29.81
C GLN A 37 8.26 -22.26 -28.95
N PRO A 38 7.60 -23.26 -28.34
CA PRO A 38 6.36 -23.05 -27.58
C PRO A 38 6.57 -22.39 -26.20
N TYR A 39 7.74 -21.78 -25.97
CA TYR A 39 8.17 -21.19 -24.71
C TYR A 39 9.13 -20.01 -24.93
N CYS A 40 9.30 -19.19 -23.90
CA CYS A 40 10.26 -18.09 -23.91
C CYS A 40 11.70 -18.61 -23.87
N ILE A 41 12.46 -18.40 -24.94
CA ILE A 41 13.85 -18.84 -25.07
C ILE A 41 14.85 -18.08 -24.19
N VAL A 42 14.44 -16.95 -23.60
CA VAL A 42 15.31 -16.10 -22.76
C VAL A 42 15.29 -16.56 -21.30
N HIS A 43 14.10 -16.80 -20.75
CA HIS A 43 13.92 -17.05 -19.32
C HIS A 43 13.60 -18.51 -18.97
N CYS A 44 13.28 -19.34 -19.96
CA CYS A 44 13.08 -20.77 -19.77
C CYS A 44 14.36 -21.53 -20.12
N SER A 45 14.76 -22.48 -19.27
CA SER A 45 15.98 -23.27 -19.48
C SER A 45 15.86 -24.16 -20.74
N LYS A 46 16.99 -24.65 -21.28
CA LYS A 46 16.99 -25.61 -22.41
C LYS A 46 16.25 -26.92 -22.09
N ASN A 47 16.05 -27.22 -20.81
CA ASN A 47 15.28 -28.37 -20.32
C ASN A 47 13.83 -27.99 -19.96
N PHE A 48 13.36 -26.80 -20.35
CA PHE A 48 11.97 -26.40 -20.15
C PHE A 48 11.08 -27.29 -21.01
N ILE A 49 10.52 -28.31 -20.37
CA ILE A 49 9.50 -29.15 -20.97
C ILE A 49 8.25 -28.28 -21.01
N VAL A 50 7.86 -27.83 -22.20
CA VAL A 50 6.50 -27.34 -22.39
C VAL A 50 5.60 -28.54 -22.16
N ASN A 51 5.11 -28.64 -20.94
CA ASN A 51 4.09 -29.60 -20.62
C ASN A 51 2.78 -29.03 -21.18
N PRO A 52 2.16 -29.63 -22.20
CA PRO A 52 0.83 -29.23 -22.64
C PRO A 52 -0.22 -29.40 -21.53
N ASP A 53 0.13 -30.12 -20.45
CA ASP A 53 -0.65 -30.26 -19.22
C ASP A 53 -0.13 -29.41 -18.04
N LEU A 54 0.68 -28.36 -18.30
CA LEU A 54 1.19 -27.45 -17.25
C LEU A 54 0.01 -26.77 -16.55
N ASP A 55 -0.16 -27.04 -15.26
CA ASP A 55 -1.19 -26.40 -14.45
C ASP A 55 -0.72 -24.96 -14.12
N LEU A 56 -1.35 -23.98 -14.76
CA LEU A 56 -1.10 -22.56 -14.47
C LEU A 56 -1.57 -22.24 -13.04
N PRO A 57 -0.84 -21.38 -12.31
CA PRO A 57 -1.13 -21.11 -10.90
C PRO A 57 -2.45 -20.37 -10.71
N PHE A 58 -3.01 -20.49 -9.50
CA PHE A 58 -4.01 -19.55 -9.00
C PHE A 58 -3.30 -18.33 -8.42
N VAL A 59 -3.71 -17.13 -8.81
CA VAL A 59 -3.01 -15.89 -8.43
C VAL A 59 -3.58 -15.27 -7.16
N GLN A 60 -2.73 -14.54 -6.43
CA GLN A 60 -3.11 -13.68 -5.31
C GLN A 60 -2.27 -12.40 -5.35
N ILE A 61 -2.72 -11.41 -6.11
CA ILE A 61 -2.04 -10.12 -6.27
C ILE A 61 -3.07 -9.04 -6.65
N PRO A 62 -2.99 -7.81 -6.11
CA PRO A 62 -3.92 -6.73 -6.47
C PRO A 62 -3.96 -6.51 -7.98
N PHE A 63 -5.17 -6.39 -8.55
CA PHE A 63 -5.38 -6.40 -10.00
C PHE A 63 -4.60 -5.30 -10.72
N ARG A 64 -4.55 -4.11 -10.13
CA ARG A 64 -3.79 -2.98 -10.69
C ARG A 64 -2.29 -3.27 -10.78
N THR A 65 -1.70 -3.75 -9.68
CA THR A 65 -0.27 -4.12 -9.64
C THR A 65 0.02 -5.23 -10.65
N PHE A 66 -0.83 -6.25 -10.70
CA PHE A 66 -0.68 -7.33 -11.67
C PHE A 66 -0.76 -6.85 -13.12
N ALA A 67 -1.73 -5.99 -13.44
CA ALA A 67 -1.90 -5.44 -14.78
C ALA A 67 -0.69 -4.62 -15.23
N ASP A 68 -0.13 -3.79 -14.35
CA ASP A 68 1.08 -3.02 -14.64
C ASP A 68 2.28 -3.95 -14.87
N ASN A 69 2.42 -4.99 -14.04
CA ASN A 69 3.47 -6.00 -14.21
C ASN A 69 3.31 -6.75 -15.55
N VAL A 70 2.09 -7.12 -15.96
CA VAL A 70 1.85 -7.80 -17.25
C VAL A 70 2.23 -6.89 -18.42
N ARG A 71 1.87 -5.60 -18.38
CA ARG A 71 2.24 -4.64 -19.43
C ARG A 71 3.76 -4.52 -19.56
N GLN A 72 4.46 -4.38 -18.43
CA GLN A 72 5.92 -4.33 -18.42
C GLN A 72 6.53 -5.64 -18.94
N LEU A 73 5.98 -6.78 -18.53
CA LEU A 73 6.45 -8.09 -18.99
C LEU A 73 6.28 -8.25 -20.51
N LEU A 74 5.14 -7.85 -21.07
CA LEU A 74 4.92 -7.87 -22.52
C LEU A 74 5.86 -6.93 -23.25
N ILE A 75 6.15 -5.74 -22.72
CA ILE A 75 7.15 -4.83 -23.32
C ILE A 75 8.52 -5.53 -23.42
N GLN A 76 8.94 -6.26 -22.39
CA GLN A 76 10.20 -7.04 -22.40
C GLN A 76 10.16 -8.23 -23.38
N HIS A 77 8.97 -8.66 -23.81
CA HIS A 77 8.76 -9.76 -24.76
C HIS A 77 8.22 -9.27 -26.11
N ASN A 78 8.56 -8.06 -26.55
CA ASN A 78 8.14 -7.50 -27.85
C ASN A 78 6.62 -7.52 -28.09
N GLY A 79 5.84 -7.37 -27.02
CA GLY A 79 4.39 -7.30 -27.04
C GLY A 79 3.65 -8.64 -27.11
N SER A 80 4.34 -9.78 -27.12
CA SER A 80 3.72 -11.11 -27.17
C SER A 80 4.56 -12.19 -26.49
N MET A 81 3.95 -13.06 -25.69
CA MET A 81 4.66 -14.17 -25.05
C MET A 81 3.78 -15.43 -24.90
N HIS A 82 4.41 -16.58 -24.77
CA HIS A 82 3.71 -17.84 -24.51
C HIS A 82 3.15 -17.88 -23.09
N LEU A 83 1.87 -18.23 -22.95
CA LEU A 83 1.20 -18.31 -21.64
C LEU A 83 1.86 -19.35 -20.73
N ALA A 84 2.32 -20.48 -21.28
CA ALA A 84 3.02 -21.52 -20.52
C ALA A 84 4.34 -21.03 -19.88
N SER A 85 4.98 -20.02 -20.48
CA SER A 85 6.21 -19.41 -19.93
C SER A 85 5.92 -18.25 -18.98
N PHE A 86 4.66 -17.83 -18.85
CA PHE A 86 4.30 -16.64 -18.10
C PHE A 86 4.79 -16.67 -16.65
N PRO A 87 4.53 -17.71 -15.83
CA PRO A 87 4.96 -17.70 -14.43
C PRO A 87 6.48 -17.60 -14.27
N GLN A 88 7.22 -18.32 -15.11
CA GLN A 88 8.68 -18.32 -15.09
C GLN A 88 9.24 -16.93 -15.46
N CYS A 89 8.76 -16.36 -16.57
CA CYS A 89 9.17 -15.01 -16.97
C CYS A 89 8.78 -13.95 -15.92
N TYR A 90 7.59 -14.06 -15.33
CA TYR A 90 7.11 -13.12 -14.32
C TYR A 90 8.04 -13.10 -13.09
N SER A 91 8.41 -14.27 -12.58
CA SER A 91 9.31 -14.42 -11.41
C SER A 91 10.73 -13.87 -11.62
N HIS A 92 11.13 -13.60 -12.86
CA HIS A 92 12.43 -13.00 -13.16
C HIS A 92 12.46 -11.48 -12.93
N TYR A 93 11.33 -10.80 -13.14
CA TYR A 93 11.22 -9.34 -13.05
C TYR A 93 10.49 -8.86 -11.80
N PHE A 94 9.65 -9.71 -11.20
CA PHE A 94 8.78 -9.38 -10.09
C PHE A 94 8.80 -10.48 -9.03
N GLU A 95 8.19 -10.24 -7.87
CA GLU A 95 7.97 -11.28 -6.87
C GLU A 95 7.24 -12.48 -7.48
N PRO A 96 7.67 -13.73 -7.22
CA PRO A 96 7.02 -14.91 -7.79
C PRO A 96 5.53 -14.98 -7.48
N LEU A 97 4.73 -15.39 -8.46
CA LEU A 97 3.29 -15.62 -8.25
C LEU A 97 3.11 -16.75 -7.22
N ILE A 98 2.38 -16.46 -6.15
CA ILE A 98 2.02 -17.45 -5.12
C ILE A 98 0.92 -18.34 -5.69
N ASP A 99 1.17 -19.65 -5.83
CA ASP A 99 0.13 -20.62 -6.17
C ASP A 99 -0.66 -20.99 -4.92
N ARG A 100 -1.92 -20.54 -4.84
CA ARG A 100 -2.80 -20.84 -3.71
C ARG A 100 -3.40 -22.24 -3.72
N HIS A 101 -3.20 -23.03 -4.78
CA HIS A 101 -3.92 -24.28 -5.08
C HIS A 101 -5.44 -24.12 -5.30
N GLU A 102 -6.07 -23.09 -4.75
CA GLU A 102 -7.45 -22.63 -5.04
C GLU A 102 -7.49 -21.09 -5.09
N GLY A 103 -8.39 -20.50 -5.87
CA GLY A 103 -8.53 -19.04 -6.02
C GLY A 103 -8.81 -18.65 -7.46
N VAL A 104 -8.29 -17.51 -7.93
CA VAL A 104 -8.51 -17.02 -9.30
C VAL A 104 -7.47 -17.60 -10.27
N PRO A 105 -7.87 -18.28 -11.38
CA PRO A 105 -6.91 -18.83 -12.33
C PRO A 105 -6.11 -17.72 -13.05
N LEU A 106 -4.80 -17.89 -13.22
CA LEU A 106 -3.94 -16.92 -13.92
C LEU A 106 -4.48 -16.56 -15.31
N GLU A 107 -4.87 -17.56 -16.11
CA GLU A 107 -5.39 -17.33 -17.47
C GLU A 107 -6.64 -16.44 -17.47
N HIS A 108 -7.52 -16.64 -16.49
CA HIS A 108 -8.70 -15.81 -16.32
C HIS A 108 -8.33 -14.39 -15.89
N TYR A 109 -7.44 -14.24 -14.91
CA TYR A 109 -7.02 -12.95 -14.39
C TYR A 109 -6.34 -12.08 -15.46
N ILE A 110 -5.54 -12.70 -16.34
CA ILE A 110 -4.96 -12.03 -17.52
C ILE A 110 -6.06 -11.53 -18.46
N SER A 111 -7.08 -12.35 -18.72
CA SER A 111 -8.18 -12.00 -19.63
C SER A 111 -9.10 -10.89 -19.13
N CYS A 112 -9.02 -10.52 -17.84
CA CYS A 112 -9.78 -9.40 -17.29
C CYS A 112 -9.29 -8.03 -17.80
N MET A 113 -8.06 -7.94 -18.31
CA MET A 113 -7.49 -6.71 -18.86
C MET A 113 -8.04 -6.40 -20.25
N LYS A 114 -8.48 -5.15 -20.48
CA LYS A 114 -9.10 -4.72 -21.75
C LYS A 114 -8.08 -4.59 -22.89
N ASP A 115 -6.85 -4.23 -22.56
CA ASP A 115 -5.74 -3.96 -23.47
C ASP A 115 -4.89 -5.20 -23.78
N ILE A 116 -5.24 -6.36 -23.21
CA ILE A 116 -4.52 -7.63 -23.36
C ILE A 116 -5.47 -8.71 -23.85
N GLN A 117 -4.97 -9.60 -24.69
CA GLN A 117 -5.72 -10.73 -25.22
C GLN A 117 -4.91 -12.02 -25.13
N ILE A 118 -5.61 -13.14 -24.97
CA ILE A 118 -5.04 -14.49 -25.05
C ILE A 118 -5.51 -15.11 -26.37
N ILE A 119 -4.57 -15.37 -27.27
CA ILE A 119 -4.85 -16.00 -28.56
C ILE A 119 -4.34 -17.44 -28.57
N THR A 120 -5.01 -18.33 -29.29
CA THR A 120 -4.55 -19.72 -29.50
C THR A 120 -3.99 -19.85 -30.90
N ALA A 121 -2.66 -19.93 -31.04
CA ALA A 121 -1.97 -20.12 -32.31
C ALA A 121 -1.81 -21.62 -32.63
N GLN A 122 -1.99 -21.98 -33.91
CA GLN A 122 -1.77 -23.34 -34.46
C GLN A 122 -2.44 -24.49 -33.65
N GLY A 123 -3.55 -24.18 -32.97
CA GLY A 123 -4.44 -25.17 -32.35
C GLY A 123 -4.06 -25.67 -30.95
N VAL A 124 -2.90 -25.31 -30.39
CA VAL A 124 -2.49 -25.79 -29.05
C VAL A 124 -1.75 -24.74 -28.20
N ILE A 125 -1.13 -23.72 -28.81
CA ILE A 125 -0.25 -22.80 -28.07
C ILE A 125 -0.99 -21.51 -27.77
N LYS A 126 -1.23 -21.23 -26.48
CA LYS A 126 -1.78 -19.96 -26.01
C LYS A 126 -0.68 -18.90 -25.88
N LYS A 127 -0.93 -17.71 -26.43
CA LYS A 127 -0.07 -16.53 -26.28
C LYS A 127 -0.83 -15.38 -25.64
N VAL A 128 -0.16 -14.67 -24.74
CA VAL A 128 -0.60 -13.41 -24.15
C VAL A 128 0.02 -12.28 -24.96
N GLN A 129 -0.79 -11.33 -25.43
CA GLN A 129 -0.31 -10.21 -26.24
C GLN A 129 -1.17 -8.96 -26.06
N PHE A 130 -0.66 -7.79 -26.47
CA PHE A 130 -1.48 -6.58 -26.55
C PHE A 130 -2.64 -6.74 -27.54
N SER A 131 -3.80 -6.19 -27.19
CA SER A 131 -4.99 -6.16 -28.06
C SER A 131 -4.80 -5.28 -29.29
N HIS A 132 -3.96 -4.24 -29.18
CA HIS A 132 -3.58 -3.34 -30.27
C HIS A 132 -2.07 -3.11 -30.25
N THR A 133 -1.36 -3.45 -31.33
CA THR A 133 0.07 -3.15 -31.47
C THR A 133 0.23 -1.76 -32.11
N PRO A 134 0.84 -0.75 -31.44
CA PRO A 134 1.18 0.50 -32.09
C PRO A 134 2.31 0.27 -33.10
N GLY A 135 2.08 0.55 -34.39
CA GLY A 135 3.15 0.66 -35.39
C GLY A 135 3.40 -0.55 -36.30
N ALA A 136 2.57 -1.60 -36.27
CA ALA A 136 2.67 -2.69 -37.24
C ALA A 136 1.50 -2.64 -38.24
N SER A 137 1.76 -2.20 -39.47
CA SER A 137 0.87 -2.40 -40.61
C SER A 137 0.90 -3.89 -40.98
N PHE A 138 0.05 -4.68 -40.35
CA PHE A 138 -0.26 -6.01 -40.85
C PHE A 138 -1.36 -5.90 -41.88
N ILE A 139 -1.06 -6.38 -43.10
CA ILE A 139 -2.08 -6.85 -44.03
C ILE A 139 -2.89 -7.89 -43.24
N SER A 140 -4.13 -7.55 -42.91
CA SER A 140 -5.09 -8.48 -42.36
C SER A 140 -5.22 -9.66 -43.32
N THR A 141 -4.55 -10.78 -43.04
CA THR A 141 -5.09 -12.07 -43.46
C THR A 141 -6.13 -12.42 -42.39
N PRO A 142 -7.43 -12.33 -42.72
CA PRO A 142 -8.47 -12.60 -41.75
C PRO A 142 -8.50 -14.10 -41.49
N PHE A 143 -7.79 -14.53 -40.45
CA PHE A 143 -8.27 -15.61 -39.60
C PHE A 143 -8.93 -14.99 -38.37
N ASP A 144 -9.95 -14.18 -38.66
CA ASP A 144 -11.00 -13.81 -37.72
C ASP A 144 -11.70 -15.09 -37.26
N THR A 145 -11.39 -15.53 -36.05
CA THR A 145 -12.26 -16.47 -35.31
C THR A 145 -13.55 -15.79 -34.81
N SER A 146 -13.70 -14.50 -35.10
CA SER A 146 -14.90 -13.68 -34.90
C SER A 146 -15.91 -13.77 -36.06
N ASN A 147 -15.60 -14.48 -37.15
CA ASN A 147 -16.50 -14.64 -38.30
C ASN A 147 -16.64 -16.11 -38.78
N MET A 148 -16.75 -17.07 -37.85
CA MET A 148 -17.74 -18.14 -38.10
C MET A 148 -19.12 -17.56 -37.79
N HIS A 149 -19.61 -16.67 -38.66
CA HIS A 149 -21.03 -16.67 -38.96
C HIS A 149 -21.28 -18.03 -39.60
N VAL A 150 -21.47 -19.06 -38.77
CA VAL A 150 -22.25 -20.21 -39.22
C VAL A 150 -23.55 -19.55 -39.66
N ASP A 151 -23.88 -19.64 -40.95
CA ASP A 151 -25.17 -19.24 -41.50
C ASP A 151 -26.24 -20.12 -40.83
N THR A 152 -26.49 -19.83 -39.57
CA THR A 152 -27.35 -20.57 -38.68
C THR A 152 -28.67 -19.85 -38.74
N CYS A 153 -29.69 -20.59 -39.18
CA CYS A 153 -31.07 -20.10 -39.19
C CYS A 153 -31.42 -19.48 -37.83
N ALA A 154 -32.24 -18.42 -37.81
CA ALA A 154 -32.60 -17.65 -36.62
C ALA A 154 -33.03 -18.52 -35.43
N GLU A 155 -33.63 -19.68 -35.69
CA GLU A 155 -33.98 -20.68 -34.68
C GLU A 155 -32.78 -21.23 -33.91
N VAL A 156 -31.67 -21.55 -34.59
CA VAL A 156 -30.44 -22.04 -33.95
C VAL A 156 -29.81 -20.94 -33.10
N GLN A 157 -29.85 -19.68 -33.55
CA GLN A 157 -29.36 -18.55 -32.77
C GLN A 157 -30.18 -18.32 -31.49
N GLN A 158 -31.52 -18.46 -31.56
CA GLN A 158 -32.38 -18.41 -30.38
C GLN A 158 -32.08 -19.55 -29.40
N ARG A 159 -31.89 -20.78 -29.90
CA ARG A 159 -31.49 -21.93 -29.09
C ARG A 159 -30.14 -21.70 -28.40
N LEU A 160 -29.16 -21.12 -29.12
CA LEU A 160 -27.86 -20.76 -28.54
C LEU A 160 -27.96 -19.67 -27.45
N GLN A 161 -28.84 -18.69 -27.63
CA GLN A 161 -29.11 -17.68 -26.58
C GLN A 161 -29.79 -18.28 -25.35
N GLN A 162 -30.69 -19.23 -25.54
CA GLN A 162 -31.28 -19.97 -24.44
C GLN A 162 -30.23 -20.84 -23.72
N PHE A 163 -29.43 -21.60 -24.48
CA PHE A 163 -28.33 -22.40 -23.95
C PHE A 163 -27.33 -21.54 -23.17
N SER A 164 -26.94 -20.37 -23.70
CA SER A 164 -26.10 -19.39 -23.01
C SER A 164 -26.65 -19.00 -21.63
N ARG A 165 -27.95 -18.74 -21.52
CA ARG A 165 -28.59 -18.41 -20.23
C ARG A 165 -28.60 -19.58 -19.26
N GLU A 166 -28.87 -20.77 -19.76
CA GLU A 166 -28.86 -22.00 -18.96
C GLU A 166 -27.47 -22.34 -18.44
N VAL A 167 -26.43 -22.21 -19.27
CA VAL A 167 -25.04 -22.43 -18.83
C VAL A 167 -24.63 -21.40 -17.78
N LEU A 168 -25.02 -20.13 -17.94
CA LEU A 168 -24.79 -19.11 -16.91
C LEU A 168 -25.49 -19.46 -15.59
N ASP A 169 -26.74 -19.93 -15.63
CA ASP A 169 -27.48 -20.33 -14.44
C ASP A 169 -26.85 -21.56 -13.78
N LEU A 170 -26.50 -22.57 -14.57
CA LEU A 170 -25.81 -23.77 -14.11
C LEU A 170 -24.53 -23.42 -13.35
N LEU A 171 -23.65 -22.59 -13.96
CA LEU A 171 -22.35 -22.24 -13.39
C LEU A 171 -22.49 -21.40 -12.12
N LYS A 172 -23.44 -20.44 -12.07
CA LYS A 172 -23.67 -19.63 -10.87
C LYS A 172 -24.08 -20.45 -9.64
N ASN A 173 -24.79 -21.56 -9.87
CA ASN A 173 -25.27 -22.43 -8.81
C ASN A 173 -24.28 -23.59 -8.52
N GLN A 174 -23.11 -23.63 -9.18
CA GLN A 174 -22.04 -24.52 -8.77
C GLN A 174 -21.29 -23.94 -7.56
N GLY A 175 -21.02 -24.77 -6.55
CA GLY A 175 -20.22 -24.38 -5.37
C GLY A 175 -18.72 -24.14 -5.66
N SER A 176 -18.24 -24.46 -6.85
CA SER A 176 -16.82 -24.43 -7.26
C SER A 176 -16.42 -23.12 -7.95
N HIS A 177 -16.74 -21.96 -7.37
CA HIS A 177 -16.37 -20.64 -7.89
C HIS A 177 -16.81 -20.39 -9.35
N CYS A 178 -18.01 -20.88 -9.71
CA CYS A 178 -18.54 -20.82 -11.07
C CYS A 178 -17.72 -21.55 -12.14
N ARG A 179 -16.93 -22.55 -11.74
CA ARG A 179 -16.10 -23.35 -12.63
C ARG A 179 -16.60 -24.78 -12.74
N LEU A 180 -16.49 -25.35 -13.93
CA LEU A 180 -16.87 -26.74 -14.20
C LEU A 180 -15.90 -27.38 -15.21
N PRO A 181 -15.31 -28.55 -14.93
CA PRO A 181 -14.54 -29.29 -15.94
C PRO A 181 -15.41 -29.63 -17.15
N VAL A 182 -14.90 -29.40 -18.37
CA VAL A 182 -15.62 -29.69 -19.62
C VAL A 182 -16.02 -31.16 -19.70
N SER A 183 -15.18 -32.07 -19.19
CA SER A 183 -15.44 -33.51 -19.12
C SER A 183 -16.65 -33.87 -18.26
N LYS A 184 -17.01 -33.04 -17.28
CA LYS A 184 -18.18 -33.23 -16.39
C LYS A 184 -19.40 -32.44 -16.86
N PHE A 185 -19.28 -31.62 -17.90
CA PHE A 185 -20.33 -30.70 -18.33
C PHE A 185 -21.67 -31.40 -18.59
N VAL A 186 -21.68 -32.43 -19.44
CA VAL A 186 -22.91 -33.12 -19.87
C VAL A 186 -23.62 -33.78 -18.69
N SER A 187 -22.88 -34.43 -17.79
CA SER A 187 -23.44 -35.04 -16.59
C SER A 187 -24.02 -34.01 -15.63
N THR A 188 -23.30 -32.92 -15.36
CA THR A 188 -23.75 -31.87 -14.44
C THR A 188 -24.93 -31.08 -15.01
N TYR A 189 -24.94 -30.80 -16.31
CA TYR A 189 -26.07 -30.21 -17.00
C TYR A 189 -27.32 -31.09 -16.89
N HIS A 190 -27.17 -32.41 -17.06
CA HIS A 190 -28.28 -33.35 -16.94
C HIS A 190 -28.85 -33.40 -15.52
N GLN A 191 -27.99 -33.43 -14.50
CA GLN A 191 -28.39 -33.42 -13.10
C GLN A 191 -29.14 -32.14 -12.72
N TYR A 192 -28.70 -30.99 -13.23
CA TYR A 192 -29.28 -29.69 -12.86
C TYR A 192 -30.61 -29.40 -13.58
N PHE A 193 -30.70 -29.68 -14.87
CA PHE A 193 -31.90 -29.39 -15.68
C PHE A 193 -32.83 -30.58 -15.89
N ASN A 194 -32.49 -31.76 -15.37
CA ASN A 194 -33.20 -33.02 -15.61
C ASN A 194 -33.39 -33.36 -17.10
N ARG A 195 -32.46 -32.94 -17.96
CA ARG A 195 -32.50 -33.19 -19.41
C ARG A 195 -31.11 -33.31 -20.02
N GLN A 196 -30.96 -34.11 -21.06
CA GLN A 196 -29.66 -34.28 -21.71
C GLN A 196 -29.32 -33.07 -22.61
N CYS A 197 -28.09 -32.58 -22.52
CA CYS A 197 -27.54 -31.62 -23.47
C CYS A 197 -27.12 -32.34 -24.76
N ARG A 198 -28.00 -32.40 -25.75
CA ARG A 198 -27.70 -32.97 -27.07
C ARG A 198 -27.00 -31.92 -27.93
N VAL A 199 -25.70 -32.09 -28.14
CA VAL A 199 -24.85 -31.13 -28.87
C VAL A 199 -25.36 -30.88 -30.31
N ALA A 200 -25.88 -31.93 -30.95
CA ALA A 200 -26.42 -31.85 -32.31
C ALA A 200 -27.66 -30.95 -32.44
N ASP A 201 -28.44 -30.77 -31.37
CA ASP A 201 -29.65 -29.92 -31.38
C ASP A 201 -29.32 -28.43 -31.62
N TYR A 202 -28.04 -28.08 -31.45
CA TYR A 202 -27.47 -26.74 -31.64
C TYR A 202 -26.62 -26.63 -32.93
N GLY A 203 -26.52 -27.68 -33.73
CA GLY A 203 -25.72 -27.69 -34.97
C GLY A 203 -24.22 -27.98 -34.78
N PHE A 204 -23.82 -28.51 -33.62
CA PHE A 204 -22.42 -28.85 -33.32
C PHE A 204 -22.24 -30.36 -33.16
N SER A 205 -21.02 -30.85 -33.43
CA SER A 205 -20.66 -32.26 -33.23
C SER A 205 -19.83 -32.50 -31.98
N LYS A 206 -19.14 -31.48 -31.47
CA LYS A 206 -18.33 -31.54 -30.24
C LYS A 206 -18.80 -30.51 -29.23
N ILE A 207 -18.83 -30.90 -27.96
CA ILE A 207 -19.27 -30.02 -26.87
C ILE A 207 -18.41 -28.77 -26.75
N ILE A 208 -17.10 -28.89 -27.02
CA ILE A 208 -16.17 -27.76 -26.96
C ILE A 208 -16.50 -26.69 -28.00
N ASP A 209 -16.95 -27.08 -29.19
CA ASP A 209 -17.31 -26.16 -30.26
C ASP A 209 -18.61 -25.43 -29.89
N LEU A 210 -19.58 -26.14 -29.29
CA LEU A 210 -20.82 -25.54 -28.77
C LEU A 210 -20.55 -24.54 -27.64
N LEU A 211 -19.67 -24.88 -26.68
CA LEU A 211 -19.27 -23.96 -25.60
C LEU A 211 -18.49 -22.75 -26.16
N SER A 212 -17.64 -22.97 -27.17
CA SER A 212 -16.91 -21.88 -27.85
C SER A 212 -17.84 -20.94 -28.63
N ALA A 213 -19.07 -21.38 -28.97
CA ALA A 213 -20.05 -20.55 -29.67
C ALA A 213 -20.76 -19.52 -28.78
N ILE A 214 -20.51 -19.51 -27.46
CA ILE A 214 -21.10 -18.55 -26.50
C ILE A 214 -20.03 -17.76 -25.70
N PRO A 215 -19.04 -17.13 -26.37
CA PRO A 215 -17.86 -16.53 -25.71
C PRO A 215 -18.19 -15.29 -24.88
N LYS A 216 -19.38 -14.69 -25.06
CA LYS A 216 -19.85 -13.56 -24.25
C LYS A 216 -20.24 -13.97 -22.82
N SER A 217 -20.56 -15.24 -22.62
CA SER A 217 -21.11 -15.77 -21.38
C SER A 217 -20.11 -16.60 -20.61
N ILE A 218 -19.33 -17.43 -21.31
CA ILE A 218 -18.36 -18.32 -20.71
C ILE A 218 -16.98 -18.15 -21.31
N GLN A 219 -15.98 -18.53 -20.54
CA GLN A 219 -14.59 -18.61 -20.90
C GLN A 219 -14.10 -20.04 -20.67
N ILE A 220 -13.33 -20.56 -21.62
CA ILE A 220 -12.69 -21.88 -21.53
C ILE A 220 -11.23 -21.65 -21.13
N LEU A 221 -10.80 -22.26 -20.03
CA LEU A 221 -9.44 -22.16 -19.50
C LEU A 221 -8.74 -23.52 -19.63
N GLY A 222 -7.41 -23.48 -19.67
CA GLY A 222 -6.56 -24.67 -19.82
C GLY A 222 -6.69 -25.35 -21.18
N ASP A 223 -6.02 -26.49 -21.32
CA ASP A 223 -5.90 -27.23 -22.57
C ASP A 223 -6.23 -28.72 -22.42
N GLY A 224 -6.40 -29.40 -23.55
CA GLY A 224 -6.68 -30.84 -23.60
C GLY A 224 -7.89 -31.27 -22.75
N ASN A 225 -7.69 -32.32 -21.96
CA ASN A 225 -8.71 -32.93 -21.12
C ASN A 225 -8.90 -32.24 -19.76
N LYS A 226 -8.01 -31.31 -19.40
CA LYS A 226 -8.06 -30.52 -18.16
C LYS A 226 -8.86 -29.22 -18.31
N ARG A 227 -9.45 -28.96 -19.49
CA ARG A 227 -10.24 -27.76 -19.76
C ARG A 227 -11.35 -27.57 -18.73
N ILE A 228 -11.43 -26.35 -18.20
CA ILE A 228 -12.50 -25.91 -17.32
C ILE A 228 -13.25 -24.76 -18.00
N ILE A 229 -14.57 -24.72 -17.83
CA ILE A 229 -15.36 -23.55 -18.17
C ILE A 229 -15.60 -22.71 -16.93
N THR A 230 -15.54 -21.39 -17.09
CA THR A 230 -15.96 -20.40 -16.11
C THR A 230 -16.86 -19.37 -16.78
N ILE A 231 -17.55 -18.54 -16.01
CA ILE A 231 -18.22 -17.36 -16.55
C ILE A 231 -17.21 -16.25 -16.87
N THR A 232 -17.49 -15.42 -17.87
CA THR A 232 -16.60 -14.31 -18.23
C THR A 232 -16.47 -13.27 -17.12
N HIS A 233 -15.37 -12.51 -17.11
CA HIS A 233 -15.18 -11.36 -16.21
C HIS A 233 -16.38 -10.40 -16.23
N ARG A 234 -16.87 -10.08 -17.43
CA ARG A 234 -18.07 -9.26 -17.62
C ARG A 234 -19.29 -9.83 -16.91
N CYS A 235 -19.49 -11.14 -16.96
CA CYS A 235 -20.61 -11.81 -16.29
C CYS A 235 -20.43 -11.84 -14.76
N GLN A 236 -19.20 -11.99 -14.26
CA GLN A 236 -18.89 -11.90 -12.82
C GLN A 236 -19.17 -10.50 -12.28
N MET A 237 -18.65 -9.45 -12.93
CA MET A 237 -18.87 -8.06 -12.50
C MET A 237 -20.34 -7.68 -12.55
N LYS A 238 -21.08 -8.14 -13.57
CA LYS A 238 -22.54 -7.94 -13.64
C LYS A 238 -23.26 -8.62 -12.47
N ARG A 239 -22.81 -9.83 -12.06
CA ARG A 239 -23.38 -10.52 -10.90
C ARG A 239 -23.08 -9.75 -9.62
N PHE A 240 -21.80 -9.42 -9.38
CA PHE A 240 -21.37 -8.62 -8.23
C PHE A 240 -22.18 -7.33 -8.11
N THR A 241 -22.24 -6.55 -9.21
CA THR A 241 -23.02 -5.31 -9.31
C THR A 241 -24.49 -5.53 -8.89
N ASN A 242 -25.15 -6.54 -9.44
CA ASN A 242 -26.55 -6.81 -9.13
C ASN A 242 -26.75 -7.23 -7.66
N ASP A 243 -25.80 -7.99 -7.12
CA ASP A 243 -25.86 -8.45 -5.74
C ASP A 243 -25.73 -7.28 -4.76
N ILE A 244 -24.78 -6.37 -5.02
CA ILE A 244 -24.62 -5.13 -4.24
C ILE A 244 -25.81 -4.20 -4.40
N ILE A 245 -26.34 -3.98 -5.61
CA ILE A 245 -27.55 -3.16 -5.82
C ILE A 245 -28.72 -3.71 -5.01
N ARG A 246 -28.90 -5.03 -4.93
CA ARG A 246 -29.96 -5.64 -4.11
C ARG A 246 -29.77 -5.36 -2.62
N ILE A 247 -28.54 -5.46 -2.13
CA ILE A 247 -28.19 -5.11 -0.73
C ILE A 247 -28.52 -3.64 -0.47
N LEU A 248 -28.02 -2.73 -1.31
CA LEU A 248 -28.22 -1.28 -1.16
C LEU A 248 -29.70 -0.88 -1.20
N LYS A 249 -30.53 -1.54 -2.02
CA LYS A 249 -31.99 -1.31 -2.08
C LYS A 249 -32.69 -1.59 -0.76
N ASN A 250 -32.13 -2.46 0.08
CA ASN A 250 -32.66 -2.80 1.39
C ASN A 250 -32.10 -1.93 2.52
N LYS A 251 -31.12 -1.04 2.24
CA LYS A 251 -30.56 -0.09 3.21
C LYS A 251 -31.21 1.30 3.10
N PRO A 252 -31.57 1.95 4.22
CA PRO A 252 -32.17 3.30 4.21
C PRO A 252 -31.33 4.34 3.46
N GLN A 253 -30.02 4.33 3.67
CA GLN A 253 -29.06 5.28 3.10
C GLN A 253 -28.67 4.98 1.65
N ARG A 254 -29.00 3.78 1.12
CA ARG A 254 -28.57 3.29 -0.20
C ARG A 254 -27.05 3.38 -0.46
N SER A 255 -26.26 3.43 0.60
CA SER A 255 -24.80 3.38 0.60
C SER A 255 -24.27 2.44 1.68
N MET A 256 -23.01 2.05 1.53
CA MET A 256 -22.25 1.27 2.51
C MET A 256 -20.74 1.45 2.27
N SER A 257 -19.92 1.19 3.29
CA SER A 257 -18.47 1.10 3.16
C SER A 257 -18.05 -0.19 2.44
N ILE A 258 -16.80 -0.22 1.96
CA ILE A 258 -16.21 -1.44 1.38
C ILE A 258 -16.19 -2.58 2.41
N SER A 259 -15.80 -2.31 3.67
CA SER A 259 -15.72 -3.33 4.74
C SER A 259 -17.06 -3.94 5.13
N GLU A 260 -18.17 -3.23 4.91
CA GLU A 260 -19.52 -3.78 5.17
C GLU A 260 -19.94 -4.85 4.14
N ILE A 261 -19.31 -4.92 2.96
CA ILE A 261 -19.76 -5.78 1.84
C ILE A 261 -19.87 -7.27 2.23
N PRO A 262 -18.84 -7.90 2.82
CA PRO A 262 -18.93 -9.32 3.17
C PRO A 262 -20.06 -9.61 4.16
N ILE A 263 -20.22 -8.73 5.16
CA ILE A 263 -21.20 -8.87 6.25
C ILE A 263 -22.62 -8.76 5.69
N GLU A 264 -22.89 -7.70 4.92
CA GLU A 264 -24.22 -7.46 4.35
C GLU A 264 -24.59 -8.51 3.29
N TYR A 265 -23.60 -9.01 2.55
CA TYR A 265 -23.81 -10.11 1.62
C TYR A 265 -24.27 -11.39 2.35
N GLU A 266 -23.59 -11.77 3.43
CA GLU A 266 -23.97 -12.93 4.24
C GLU A 266 -25.37 -12.81 4.82
N ILE A 267 -25.74 -11.62 5.29
CA ILE A 267 -27.09 -11.34 5.81
C ILE A 267 -28.14 -11.52 4.71
N ALA A 268 -27.90 -10.94 3.52
CA ALA A 268 -28.85 -10.92 2.42
C ALA A 268 -29.00 -12.27 1.70
N TYR A 269 -27.89 -13.01 1.54
CA TYR A 269 -27.83 -14.23 0.73
C TYR A 269 -27.74 -15.53 1.54
N LYS A 270 -27.55 -15.44 2.87
CA LYS A 270 -27.37 -16.61 3.76
C LYS A 270 -26.25 -17.55 3.30
N LYS A 271 -25.21 -16.99 2.68
CA LYS A 271 -24.01 -17.70 2.18
C LYS A 271 -22.78 -16.83 2.47
N PRO A 272 -21.64 -17.42 2.87
CA PRO A 272 -20.37 -16.69 3.01
C PRO A 272 -20.01 -15.92 1.74
N PHE A 273 -19.53 -14.70 1.91
CA PHE A 273 -19.03 -13.91 0.80
C PHE A 273 -17.64 -14.39 0.39
N CYS A 274 -17.50 -14.81 -0.87
CA CYS A 274 -16.24 -15.27 -1.43
C CYS A 274 -15.86 -14.39 -2.62
N ILE A 275 -14.71 -13.72 -2.54
CA ILE A 275 -14.20 -12.82 -3.60
C ILE A 275 -13.90 -13.62 -4.87
N ASP A 276 -13.32 -14.82 -4.72
CA ASP A 276 -12.94 -15.70 -5.83
C ASP A 276 -14.14 -16.12 -6.70
N ASP A 277 -15.35 -16.17 -6.13
CA ASP A 277 -16.58 -16.44 -6.89
C ASP A 277 -16.77 -15.40 -8.01
N PHE A 278 -16.27 -14.19 -7.83
CA PHE A 278 -16.37 -13.05 -8.75
C PHE A 278 -15.09 -12.81 -9.56
N GLY A 279 -14.12 -13.74 -9.54
CA GLY A 279 -12.95 -13.70 -10.43
C GLY A 279 -11.88 -12.67 -10.07
N MET A 280 -11.90 -12.13 -8.85
CA MET A 280 -10.90 -11.18 -8.35
C MET A 280 -10.26 -11.68 -7.05
N CYS A 281 -9.08 -11.15 -6.72
CA CYS A 281 -8.32 -11.56 -5.54
C CYS A 281 -8.63 -10.69 -4.31
N TYR A 282 -9.01 -9.42 -4.52
CA TYR A 282 -9.23 -8.43 -3.48
C TYR A 282 -10.59 -7.73 -3.65
N LEU A 283 -11.16 -7.30 -2.54
CA LEU A 283 -12.48 -6.66 -2.50
C LEU A 283 -12.43 -5.26 -3.15
N GLU A 284 -11.33 -4.55 -2.96
CA GLU A 284 -11.06 -3.25 -3.56
C GLU A 284 -11.05 -3.34 -5.09
N ASP A 285 -10.54 -4.43 -5.65
CA ASP A 285 -10.53 -4.65 -7.10
C ASP A 285 -11.95 -4.82 -7.64
N LEU A 286 -12.82 -5.57 -6.94
CA LEU A 286 -14.23 -5.71 -7.30
C LEU A 286 -14.97 -4.37 -7.31
N VAL A 287 -14.78 -3.56 -6.25
CA VAL A 287 -15.41 -2.24 -6.13
C VAL A 287 -14.90 -1.28 -7.21
N ASN A 288 -13.60 -1.29 -7.47
CA ASN A 288 -12.98 -0.45 -8.49
C ASN A 288 -13.46 -0.77 -9.91
N GLU A 289 -13.76 -2.03 -10.21
CA GLU A 289 -14.29 -2.46 -11.51
C GLU A 289 -15.74 -2.01 -11.75
N VAL A 290 -16.49 -1.69 -10.69
CA VAL A 290 -17.92 -1.30 -10.79
C VAL A 290 -18.20 0.14 -10.36
N LYS A 291 -17.18 0.91 -9.98
CA LYS A 291 -17.28 2.29 -9.48
C LYS A 291 -17.98 3.28 -10.42
N ASP A 292 -17.93 3.03 -11.74
CA ASP A 292 -18.57 3.89 -12.74
C ASP A 292 -20.09 3.67 -12.83
N ASN A 293 -20.63 2.67 -12.11
CA ASN A 293 -22.06 2.43 -12.06
C ASN A 293 -22.75 3.42 -11.12
N LYS A 294 -23.54 4.33 -11.70
CA LYS A 294 -24.26 5.38 -10.96
C LYS A 294 -25.26 4.87 -9.91
N GLU A 295 -25.70 3.61 -10.00
CA GLU A 295 -26.59 3.00 -9.00
C GLU A 295 -25.83 2.50 -7.77
N LEU A 296 -24.50 2.45 -7.80
CA LEU A 296 -23.66 2.00 -6.70
C LEU A 296 -23.04 3.18 -5.96
N VAL A 297 -23.38 3.32 -4.68
CA VAL A 297 -22.71 4.23 -3.75
C VAL A 297 -21.98 3.38 -2.72
N VAL A 298 -20.81 2.87 -3.11
CA VAL A 298 -19.88 2.22 -2.18
C VAL A 298 -18.83 3.25 -1.79
N GLU A 299 -18.82 3.61 -0.53
CA GLU A 299 -17.89 4.60 0.00
C GLU A 299 -16.52 3.92 0.18
N ALA A 300 -15.53 4.37 -0.59
CA ALA A 300 -14.16 3.96 -0.37
C ALA A 300 -13.73 4.41 1.02
N GLU A 301 -13.17 3.50 1.82
CA GLU A 301 -12.56 3.88 3.08
C GLU A 301 -11.45 4.88 2.78
N LYS A 302 -11.59 6.11 3.29
CA LYS A 302 -10.53 7.11 3.18
C LYS A 302 -9.37 6.62 4.04
N LYS A 303 -8.44 5.87 3.44
CA LYS A 303 -7.19 5.50 4.08
C LYS A 303 -6.46 6.80 4.43
N ARG A 304 -6.16 6.98 5.72
CA ARG A 304 -5.40 8.14 6.20
C ARG A 304 -4.03 8.16 5.54
N THR A 305 -3.59 9.35 5.16
CA THR A 305 -2.25 9.58 4.61
C THR A 305 -1.18 9.42 5.70
N ASP A 306 0.06 9.09 5.32
CA ASP A 306 1.18 9.00 6.26
C ASP A 306 1.38 10.32 7.05
N LEU A 307 1.12 11.45 6.40
CA LEU A 307 1.16 12.77 7.03
C LEU A 307 0.04 12.98 8.05
N GLU A 308 -1.19 12.53 7.77
CA GLU A 308 -2.31 12.57 8.72
C GLU A 308 -2.02 11.66 9.94
N ILE A 309 -1.33 10.53 9.74
CA ILE A 309 -0.87 9.63 10.82
C ILE A 309 0.19 10.33 11.67
N TYR A 310 1.23 10.88 11.04
CA TYR A 310 2.29 11.64 11.71
C TYR A 310 1.74 12.83 12.51
N ALA A 311 0.85 13.62 11.90
CA ALA A 311 0.20 14.76 12.55
C ALA A 311 -0.62 14.33 13.78
N THR A 312 -1.21 13.14 13.75
CA THR A 312 -1.96 12.61 14.91
C THR A 312 -1.03 12.19 16.05
N GLY A 313 0.15 11.65 15.72
CA GLY A 313 1.22 11.44 16.70
C GLY A 313 1.64 12.74 17.39
N ASN A 314 1.76 13.85 16.65
CA ASN A 314 2.03 15.16 17.23
C ASN A 314 0.85 15.67 18.09
N PHE A 315 -0.38 15.46 17.62
CA PHE A 315 -1.58 15.87 18.34
C PHE A 315 -1.70 15.20 19.71
N GLN A 316 -1.26 13.95 19.86
CA GLN A 316 -1.20 13.27 21.16
C GLN A 316 -0.43 14.11 22.20
N GLN A 317 0.72 14.67 21.84
CA GLN A 317 1.50 15.52 22.76
C GLN A 317 0.74 16.80 23.11
N ASP A 318 0.03 17.41 22.15
CA ASP A 318 -0.80 18.58 22.42
C ASP A 318 -1.93 18.27 23.41
N VAL A 319 -2.54 17.09 23.33
CA VAL A 319 -3.56 16.66 24.29
C VAL A 319 -2.96 16.55 25.69
N ILE A 320 -1.79 15.94 25.82
CA ILE A 320 -1.08 15.80 27.10
C ILE A 320 -0.69 17.18 27.66
N ASP A 321 -0.11 18.05 26.84
CA ASP A 321 0.34 19.39 27.25
C ASP A 321 -0.82 20.28 27.71
N MET A 322 -1.98 20.16 27.06
CA MET A 322 -3.19 20.89 27.45
C MET A 322 -3.81 20.31 28.73
N LEU A 323 -3.97 18.98 28.81
CA LEU A 323 -4.66 18.35 29.95
C LEU A 323 -3.81 18.31 31.22
N ARG A 324 -2.47 18.26 31.11
CA ARG A 324 -1.57 18.20 32.29
C ARG A 324 -1.66 19.41 33.22
N ILE A 325 -2.15 20.55 32.70
CA ILE A 325 -2.31 21.78 33.47
C ILE A 325 -3.72 21.98 34.03
N LEU A 326 -4.65 21.07 33.73
CA LEU A 326 -6.04 21.14 34.18
C LEU A 326 -6.26 20.31 35.45
N PRO A 327 -7.27 20.68 36.27
CA PRO A 327 -7.70 19.84 37.38
C PRO A 327 -8.08 18.43 36.93
N ASP A 328 -7.69 17.42 37.71
CA ASP A 328 -7.98 16.00 37.47
C ASP A 328 -7.53 15.47 36.09
N PHE A 329 -6.65 16.20 35.40
CA PHE A 329 -6.20 15.89 34.03
C PHE A 329 -7.36 15.73 33.04
N SER A 330 -8.46 16.46 33.27
CA SER A 330 -9.72 16.27 32.57
C SER A 330 -10.33 17.57 32.06
N ILE A 331 -11.22 17.43 31.07
CA ILE A 331 -12.00 18.54 30.52
C ILE A 331 -13.34 18.06 29.98
N PRO A 332 -14.44 18.82 30.14
CA PRO A 332 -15.69 18.54 29.43
C PRO A 332 -15.45 18.52 27.92
N PHE A 333 -15.99 17.51 27.22
CA PHE A 333 -15.77 17.28 25.79
C PHE A 333 -16.07 18.53 24.94
N GLN A 334 -17.16 19.24 25.25
CA GLN A 334 -17.57 20.45 24.53
C GLN A 334 -16.59 21.62 24.71
N LYS A 335 -15.81 21.64 25.80
CA LYS A 335 -14.81 22.66 26.09
C LYS A 335 -13.44 22.33 25.49
N PHE A 336 -13.24 21.14 24.93
CA PHE A 336 -11.95 20.70 24.40
C PHE A 336 -11.41 21.66 23.33
N ILE A 337 -12.16 21.91 22.23
CA ILE A 337 -11.71 22.78 21.14
C ILE A 337 -11.50 24.23 21.59
N PRO A 338 -12.42 24.86 22.37
CA PRO A 338 -12.19 26.19 22.93
C PRO A 338 -10.93 26.27 23.80
N SER A 339 -10.71 25.30 24.69
CA SER A 339 -9.53 25.28 25.55
C SER A 339 -8.24 25.04 24.78
N TYR A 340 -8.28 24.19 23.75
CA TYR A 340 -7.15 23.98 22.85
C TYR A 340 -6.77 25.30 22.16
N HIS A 341 -7.75 26.04 21.65
CA HIS A 341 -7.51 27.34 21.03
C HIS A 341 -6.94 28.36 22.02
N HIS A 342 -7.47 28.40 23.24
CA HIS A 342 -6.97 29.29 24.28
C HIS A 342 -5.53 28.95 24.70
N HIS A 343 -5.22 27.66 24.85
CA HIS A 343 -3.92 27.19 25.32
C HIS A 343 -2.82 27.39 24.27
N PHE A 344 -3.09 27.05 23.01
CA PHE A 344 -2.06 27.09 21.95
C PHE A 344 -2.11 28.33 21.04
N GLY A 345 -3.19 29.10 21.08
CA GLY A 345 -3.36 30.30 20.24
C GLY A 345 -3.75 30.02 18.78
N TYR A 346 -4.11 28.78 18.43
CA TYR A 346 -4.59 28.41 17.10
C TYR A 346 -5.69 27.33 17.18
N GLN A 347 -6.49 27.19 16.13
CA GLN A 347 -7.65 26.29 16.14
C GLN A 347 -7.23 24.82 15.94
N CYS A 348 -7.79 23.90 16.74
CA CYS A 348 -7.71 22.47 16.47
C CYS A 348 -8.60 22.13 15.26
N LYS A 349 -7.97 21.81 14.13
CA LYS A 349 -8.67 21.42 12.88
C LYS A 349 -8.67 19.91 12.75
N VAL A 350 -9.76 19.27 13.17
CA VAL A 350 -9.91 17.80 13.18
C VAL A 350 -9.57 17.13 11.83
N GLN A 351 -9.94 17.79 10.72
CA GLN A 351 -9.70 17.30 9.36
C GLN A 351 -8.21 17.16 9.01
N THR A 352 -7.32 17.93 9.65
CA THR A 352 -5.86 17.85 9.45
C THR A 352 -5.29 16.49 9.87
N TYR A 353 -6.01 15.77 10.73
CA TYR A 353 -5.61 14.46 11.24
C TYR A 353 -6.28 13.29 10.49
N GLY A 354 -7.09 13.59 9.47
CA GLY A 354 -7.84 12.61 8.71
C GLY A 354 -9.21 12.24 9.27
N PHE A 355 -9.71 12.97 10.27
CA PHE A 355 -10.99 12.70 10.94
C PHE A 355 -12.05 13.76 10.63
N ALA A 356 -13.32 13.35 10.61
CA ALA A 356 -14.46 14.26 10.44
C ALA A 356 -14.94 14.84 11.77
N ARG A 357 -14.90 14.05 12.85
CA ARG A 357 -15.40 14.44 14.18
C ARG A 357 -14.30 14.29 15.23
N LEU A 358 -14.32 15.18 16.22
CA LEU A 358 -13.34 15.15 17.32
C LEU A 358 -13.39 13.84 18.10
N ILE A 359 -14.59 13.26 18.26
CA ILE A 359 -14.75 12.01 19.00
C ILE A 359 -13.97 10.87 18.34
N ASP A 360 -14.03 10.77 17.00
CA ASP A 360 -13.30 9.73 16.24
C ASP A 360 -11.78 9.91 16.40
N LEU A 361 -11.29 11.16 16.40
CA LEU A 361 -9.88 11.47 16.64
C LEU A 361 -9.42 11.13 18.07
N LEU A 362 -10.27 11.36 19.07
CA LEU A 362 -9.94 11.03 20.46
C LEU A 362 -10.06 9.52 20.74
N GLU A 363 -10.96 8.81 20.05
CA GLU A 363 -11.06 7.34 20.10
C GLU A 363 -9.80 6.67 19.52
N GLU A 364 -9.24 7.22 18.43
CA GLU A 364 -7.92 6.82 17.90
C GLU A 364 -6.80 6.98 18.96
N LEU A 365 -6.95 7.95 19.87
CA LEU A 365 -6.02 8.22 20.97
C LEU A 365 -6.48 7.60 22.30
N SER A 366 -7.20 6.47 22.26
CA SER A 366 -7.70 5.78 23.46
C SER A 366 -6.61 5.30 24.43
N HIS A 367 -5.37 5.13 23.97
CA HIS A 367 -4.22 4.89 24.85
C HIS A 367 -3.77 6.15 25.62
N VAL A 368 -4.13 7.34 25.14
CA VAL A 368 -3.77 8.64 25.72
C VAL A 368 -4.87 9.17 26.62
N VAL A 369 -6.12 9.15 26.11
CA VAL A 369 -7.30 9.67 26.78
C VAL A 369 -8.41 8.64 26.83
N LYS A 370 -9.23 8.73 27.88
CA LYS A 370 -10.53 8.07 27.98
C LYS A 370 -11.64 9.11 27.90
N ILE A 371 -12.78 8.70 27.35
CA ILE A 371 -13.99 9.51 27.28
C ILE A 371 -15.03 8.85 28.19
N ASP A 372 -15.28 9.45 29.33
CA ASP A 372 -16.26 9.00 30.34
C ASP A 372 -17.47 9.93 30.36
N GLU A 373 -18.56 9.53 31.03
CA GLU A 373 -19.70 10.40 31.30
C GLU A 373 -19.68 10.85 32.77
N ASP A 374 -19.95 12.13 33.00
CA ASP A 374 -20.07 12.69 34.34
C ASP A 374 -21.42 12.32 34.98
N LYS A 375 -21.64 12.81 36.21
CA LYS A 375 -22.90 12.55 36.95
C LYS A 375 -24.15 13.09 36.25
N ASN A 376 -24.00 13.99 35.27
CA ASN A 376 -25.05 14.61 34.50
C ASN A 376 -25.19 13.99 33.09
N GLY A 377 -24.39 12.97 32.75
CA GLY A 377 -24.34 12.38 31.42
C GLY A 377 -23.55 13.20 30.39
N GLU A 378 -22.80 14.22 30.82
CA GLU A 378 -21.92 14.98 29.94
C GLU A 378 -20.60 14.24 29.72
N LYS A 379 -20.16 14.15 28.46
CA LYS A 379 -18.88 13.52 28.12
C LYS A 379 -17.70 14.33 28.67
N ILE A 380 -16.78 13.67 29.36
CA ILE A 380 -15.52 14.20 29.86
C ILE A 380 -14.37 13.49 29.16
N VAL A 381 -13.39 14.25 28.68
CA VAL A 381 -12.12 13.74 28.17
C VAL A 381 -11.10 13.81 29.30
N GLN A 382 -10.48 12.69 29.65
CA GLN A 382 -9.50 12.62 30.74
C GLN A 382 -8.28 11.80 30.28
N LEU A 383 -7.08 12.16 30.74
CA LEU A 383 -5.89 11.32 30.49
C LEU A 383 -6.09 9.90 31.07
N THR A 384 -5.51 8.89 30.43
CA THR A 384 -5.43 7.55 31.01
C THR A 384 -4.49 7.54 32.23
N SER A 385 -4.64 6.58 33.14
CA SER A 385 -3.79 6.47 34.34
C SER A 385 -2.30 6.44 33.99
N THR A 386 -1.93 5.75 32.89
CA THR A 386 -0.55 5.72 32.39
C THR A 386 -0.07 7.10 31.95
N MET A 387 -0.90 7.87 31.24
CA MET A 387 -0.54 9.21 30.78
C MET A 387 -0.58 10.26 31.89
N MET A 388 -1.37 10.07 32.95
CA MET A 388 -1.34 10.96 34.13
C MET A 388 0.04 10.97 34.80
N GLY A 389 0.66 9.79 34.97
CA GLY A 389 2.03 9.70 35.48
C GLY A 389 3.04 10.45 34.60
N HIS A 390 2.91 10.32 33.28
CA HIS A 390 3.73 11.07 32.32
C HIS A 390 3.48 12.59 32.38
N ALA A 391 2.22 13.02 32.51
CA ALA A 391 1.84 14.42 32.67
C ALA A 391 2.44 15.04 33.94
N ILE A 392 2.46 14.28 35.05
CA ILE A 392 3.11 14.70 36.29
C ILE A 392 4.61 14.88 36.08
N LEU A 393 5.28 13.92 35.44
CA LEU A 393 6.70 14.03 35.11
C LEU A 393 7.01 15.35 34.38
N LEU A 394 6.26 15.66 33.32
CA LEU A 394 6.43 16.90 32.54
C LEU A 394 6.16 18.16 33.37
N ASN A 395 5.17 18.11 34.26
CA ASN A 395 4.89 19.21 35.19
C ASN A 395 6.05 19.43 36.17
N ILE A 396 6.67 18.36 36.67
CA ILE A 396 7.84 18.44 37.56
C ILE A 396 9.05 19.00 36.81
N GLU A 397 9.32 18.53 35.58
CA GLU A 397 10.36 19.10 34.71
C GLU A 397 10.17 20.62 34.56
N GLN A 398 8.95 21.06 34.25
CA GLN A 398 8.65 22.49 34.11
C GLN A 398 8.85 23.28 35.43
N LEU A 399 8.59 22.68 36.59
CA LEU A 399 8.86 23.33 37.89
C LEU A 399 10.36 23.46 38.16
N VAL A 400 11.16 22.44 37.80
CA VAL A 400 12.62 22.48 37.91
C VAL A 400 13.20 23.59 37.03
N GLU A 401 12.74 23.70 35.77
CA GLU A 401 13.14 24.78 34.87
C GLU A 401 12.80 26.17 35.43
N LYS A 402 11.59 26.34 35.98
CA LYS A 402 11.15 27.58 36.63
C LYS A 402 11.94 27.90 37.90
N SER A 403 12.52 26.90 38.54
CA SER A 403 13.34 27.02 39.75
C SER A 403 14.83 27.22 39.44
N HIS A 404 15.16 27.78 38.28
CA HIS A 404 16.54 27.99 37.82
C HIS A 404 17.35 26.70 37.68
N GLY A 405 16.69 25.59 37.33
CA GLY A 405 17.33 24.32 37.02
C GLY A 405 17.48 23.35 38.19
N GLN A 406 17.10 23.75 39.40
CA GLN A 406 17.13 22.89 40.58
C GLN A 406 15.93 23.13 41.51
N LEU A 407 15.29 22.07 41.98
CA LEU A 407 14.12 22.14 42.86
C LEU A 407 14.36 21.29 44.12
N LYS A 408 14.13 21.88 45.31
CA LYS A 408 14.20 21.14 46.57
C LYS A 408 12.99 20.23 46.72
N LEU A 409 13.22 18.99 47.14
CA LEU A 409 12.18 17.97 47.23
C LEU A 409 11.09 18.35 48.25
N LYS A 410 11.46 19.02 49.34
CA LYS A 410 10.51 19.50 50.35
C LYS A 410 9.54 20.58 49.82
N ASP A 411 9.95 21.33 48.80
CA ASP A 411 9.15 22.41 48.22
C ASP A 411 8.26 21.91 47.08
N LEU A 412 8.56 20.72 46.52
CA LEU A 412 7.91 20.16 45.34
C LEU A 412 6.39 20.08 45.49
N ARG A 413 5.88 19.50 46.58
CA ARG A 413 4.44 19.31 46.78
C ARG A 413 3.68 20.64 46.83
N THR A 414 4.23 21.60 47.56
CA THR A 414 3.65 22.93 47.72
C THR A 414 3.65 23.70 46.41
N GLN A 415 4.77 23.68 45.68
CA GLN A 415 4.87 24.35 44.37
C GLN A 415 3.97 23.70 43.32
N TYR A 416 3.90 22.36 43.30
CA TYR A 416 3.04 21.62 42.40
C TYR A 416 1.57 21.98 42.61
N LEU A 417 1.10 21.95 43.86
CA LEU A 417 -0.28 22.33 44.20
C LEU A 417 -0.56 23.81 43.86
N GLN A 418 0.40 24.70 44.09
CA GLN A 418 0.25 26.11 43.80
C GLN A 418 0.11 26.39 42.30
N VAL A 419 0.89 25.71 41.47
CA VAL A 419 0.94 25.93 40.01
C VAL A 419 -0.16 25.18 39.27
N TYR A 420 -0.37 23.90 39.59
CA TYR A 420 -1.25 23.01 38.82
C TYR A 420 -2.60 22.73 39.48
N ARG A 421 -2.81 23.19 40.74
CA ARG A 421 -4.04 22.97 41.51
C ARG A 421 -4.43 21.50 41.71
N ASN A 422 -3.48 20.59 41.49
CA ASN A 422 -3.60 19.15 41.74
C ASN A 422 -2.70 18.75 42.91
N GLU A 423 -3.13 17.79 43.70
CA GLU A 423 -2.27 17.21 44.75
C GLU A 423 -1.32 16.19 44.14
N LEU A 424 -0.05 16.24 44.55
CA LEU A 424 0.96 15.26 44.17
C LEU A 424 1.05 14.18 45.26
N ASN A 425 0.30 13.09 45.09
CA ASN A 425 0.20 11.98 46.03
C ASN A 425 0.92 10.74 45.49
N PRO A 426 2.05 10.31 46.10
CA PRO A 426 2.74 9.08 45.73
C PRO A 426 1.87 7.82 45.82
N GLU A 427 0.89 7.83 46.73
CA GLU A 427 -0.01 6.70 46.99
C GLU A 427 -0.91 6.38 45.79
N ASP A 428 -1.25 7.38 44.97
CA ASP A 428 -2.01 7.22 43.72
C ASP A 428 -1.25 6.34 42.70
N PHE A 429 0.06 6.19 42.89
CA PHE A 429 0.96 5.36 42.08
C PHE A 429 1.42 4.09 42.81
N GLY A 430 0.87 3.81 44.00
CA GLY A 430 1.30 2.68 44.84
C GLY A 430 2.67 2.87 45.50
N LEU A 431 3.10 4.12 45.71
CA LEU A 431 4.42 4.47 46.25
C LEU A 431 4.31 5.13 47.62
N SER A 432 5.37 5.01 48.43
CA SER A 432 5.35 5.40 49.85
C SER A 432 5.71 6.86 50.12
N ASN A 433 6.47 7.51 49.22
CA ASN A 433 6.86 8.91 49.35
C ASN A 433 7.29 9.52 47.99
N LEU A 434 7.46 10.85 47.97
CA LEU A 434 7.84 11.59 46.75
C LEU A 434 9.22 11.20 46.20
N GLU A 435 10.15 10.85 47.08
CA GLU A 435 11.48 10.38 46.67
C GLU A 435 11.36 9.07 45.89
N THR A 436 10.58 8.11 46.40
CA THR A 436 10.31 6.84 45.69
C THR A 436 9.59 7.06 44.35
N LEU A 437 8.68 8.05 44.27
CA LEU A 437 8.05 8.44 43.00
C LEU A 437 9.07 8.96 41.99
N LEU A 438 9.92 9.91 42.39
CA LEU A 438 10.93 10.46 41.50
C LEU A 438 12.02 9.44 41.16
N LEU A 439 12.30 8.48 42.06
CA LEU A 439 13.23 7.37 41.79
C LEU A 439 12.68 6.40 40.73
N THR A 440 11.36 6.37 40.47
CA THR A 440 10.84 5.67 39.29
C THR A 440 11.16 6.39 37.97
N MET A 441 11.62 7.64 38.03
CA MET A 441 11.90 8.54 36.91
C MET A 441 13.40 8.92 36.83
N THR A 442 14.30 8.06 37.33
CA THR A 442 15.76 8.32 37.45
C THR A 442 16.49 8.59 36.12
N ASP A 443 15.88 8.22 34.99
CA ASP A 443 16.42 8.52 33.67
C ASP A 443 16.30 10.01 33.32
N LYS A 444 15.42 10.76 34.01
CA LYS A 444 15.12 12.17 33.74
C LYS A 444 15.71 13.15 34.76
N PHE A 445 15.85 12.74 36.01
CA PHE A 445 16.32 13.62 37.08
C PHE A 445 17.65 13.16 37.68
N GLU A 446 18.48 14.14 38.05
CA GLU A 446 19.64 13.94 38.91
C GLU A 446 19.32 14.41 40.34
N PHE A 447 19.67 13.59 41.32
CA PHE A 447 19.45 13.87 42.74
C PHE A 447 20.72 14.39 43.38
N HIS A 448 20.59 15.51 44.10
CA HIS A 448 21.68 16.17 44.83
C HIS A 448 21.36 16.13 46.32
N TYR A 449 22.13 15.34 47.06
CA TYR A 449 21.98 15.16 48.50
C TYR A 449 22.91 16.12 49.25
N THR A 450 22.35 16.84 50.21
CA THR A 450 23.09 17.66 51.18
C THR A 450 22.80 17.15 52.60
N GLU A 451 23.54 17.61 53.61
CA GLU A 451 23.33 17.19 55.01
C GLU A 451 21.91 17.44 55.55
N THR A 452 21.15 18.37 54.94
CA THR A 452 19.84 18.81 55.44
C THR A 452 18.70 18.72 54.43
N ASP A 453 18.99 18.42 53.16
CA ASP A 453 17.99 18.51 52.09
C ASP A 453 18.37 17.68 50.86
N VAL A 454 17.35 17.33 50.07
CA VAL A 454 17.48 16.66 48.76
C VAL A 454 16.91 17.58 47.69
N SER A 455 17.63 17.75 46.58
CA SER A 455 17.14 18.53 45.44
C SER A 455 17.29 17.76 44.14
N ILE A 456 16.45 18.08 43.16
CA ILE A 456 16.44 17.46 41.84
C ILE A 456 16.80 18.50 40.78
N SER A 457 17.57 18.08 39.77
CA SER A 457 17.76 18.82 38.52
C SER A 457 17.39 17.92 37.34
N ILE A 458 17.10 18.51 36.18
CA ILE A 458 16.91 17.74 34.95
C ILE A 458 18.28 17.22 34.50
N LYS A 459 18.36 15.93 34.17
CA LYS A 459 19.57 15.30 33.66
C LYS A 459 19.91 15.88 32.31
N GLU A 460 21.16 16.32 32.12
CA GLU A 460 21.59 16.85 30.83
C GLU A 460 21.51 15.75 29.75
N PRO A 461 21.09 16.10 28.52
CA PRO A 461 21.10 15.15 27.41
C PRO A 461 22.50 14.58 27.21
N ASN A 462 22.60 13.27 27.00
CA ASN A 462 23.90 12.63 26.80
C ASN A 462 24.62 13.29 25.59
N PRO A 463 25.77 13.95 25.79
CA PRO A 463 26.44 14.70 24.73
C PRO A 463 26.89 13.80 23.57
N VAL A 464 27.17 12.52 23.84
CA VAL A 464 27.52 11.52 22.83
C VAL A 464 26.33 11.21 21.94
N ILE A 465 25.15 11.01 22.53
CA ILE A 465 23.90 10.75 21.79
C ILE A 465 23.48 11.99 21.00
N LEU A 466 23.61 13.18 21.60
CA LEU A 466 23.32 14.43 20.92
C LEU A 466 24.24 14.62 19.69
N GLN A 467 25.54 14.34 19.83
CA GLN A 467 26.47 14.42 18.69
C GLN A 467 26.17 13.35 17.63
N LEU A 468 25.87 12.12 18.04
CA LEU A 468 25.44 11.03 17.15
C LEU A 468 24.22 11.47 16.34
N THR A 469 23.22 12.04 17.00
CA THR A 469 21.98 12.54 16.37
C THR A 469 22.30 13.56 15.28
N LYS A 470 23.13 14.57 15.59
CA LYS A 470 23.53 15.59 14.62
C LYS A 470 24.27 15.00 13.42
N ASN A 471 25.18 14.04 13.67
CA ASN A 471 25.95 13.38 12.61
C ASN A 471 25.05 12.55 11.68
N VAL A 472 24.04 11.85 12.23
CA VAL A 472 23.05 11.12 11.43
C VAL A 472 22.22 12.07 10.58
N ILE A 473 21.67 13.14 11.17
CA ILE A 473 20.89 14.14 10.44
C ILE A 473 21.72 14.74 9.30
N LEU A 474 22.97 15.15 9.59
CA LEU A 474 23.87 15.70 8.58
C LEU A 474 24.17 14.71 7.46
N THR A 475 24.42 13.44 7.79
CA THR A 475 24.67 12.39 6.78
C THR A 475 23.47 12.21 5.86
N LEU A 476 22.26 12.15 6.42
CA LEU A 476 21.04 12.02 5.62
C LEU A 476 20.80 13.28 4.77
N MET A 477 21.01 14.48 5.31
CA MET A 477 20.90 15.74 4.56
C MET A 477 21.85 15.80 3.35
N LEU A 478 23.07 15.27 3.49
CA LEU A 478 24.05 15.18 2.40
C LEU A 478 23.67 14.13 1.34
N SER A 479 22.76 13.22 1.67
CA SER A 479 22.33 12.09 0.83
C SER A 479 20.84 12.16 0.48
N GLN A 480 20.35 13.35 0.12
CA GLN A 480 18.94 13.57 -0.29
C GLN A 480 17.89 13.13 0.74
N CYS A 481 18.20 13.30 2.03
CA CYS A 481 17.34 13.01 3.16
C CYS A 481 17.00 11.53 3.40
N GLN A 482 17.61 10.58 2.68
CA GLN A 482 17.37 9.14 2.88
C GLN A 482 18.55 8.26 2.46
N LEU A 483 18.74 7.13 3.15
CA LEU A 483 19.74 6.11 2.82
C LEU A 483 19.24 4.73 3.24
N SER A 484 19.70 3.65 2.59
CA SER A 484 19.59 2.33 3.22
C SER A 484 20.35 2.31 4.55
N PHE A 485 19.88 1.54 5.54
CA PHE A 485 20.56 1.45 6.83
C PHE A 485 22.03 1.02 6.67
N TRP A 486 22.32 0.13 5.73
CA TRP A 486 23.69 -0.29 5.42
C TRP A 486 24.55 0.87 4.95
N GLN A 487 24.07 1.70 4.00
CA GLN A 487 24.80 2.87 3.53
C GLN A 487 24.99 3.91 4.64
N LEU A 488 23.94 4.20 5.42
CA LEU A 488 24.04 5.12 6.56
C LEU A 488 25.12 4.67 7.53
N LYS A 489 25.17 3.37 7.86
CA LYS A 489 26.18 2.79 8.74
C LYS A 489 27.60 2.97 8.19
N GLN A 490 27.81 2.70 6.90
CA GLN A 490 29.12 2.89 6.27
C GLN A 490 29.54 4.36 6.28
N ASP A 491 28.64 5.27 5.91
CA ASP A 491 28.94 6.70 5.86
C ASP A 491 29.28 7.27 7.25
N MET A 492 28.55 6.83 8.29
CA MET A 492 28.83 7.20 9.68
C MET A 492 30.20 6.71 10.16
N LEU A 493 30.56 5.45 9.85
CA LEU A 493 31.86 4.88 10.18
C LEU A 493 33.01 5.59 9.44
N VAL A 494 32.81 5.92 8.16
CA VAL A 494 33.84 6.59 7.36
C VAL A 494 34.04 8.03 7.82
N ARG A 495 32.97 8.82 7.94
CA ARG A 495 33.01 10.27 8.19
C ARG A 495 33.27 10.62 9.65
N PHE A 496 32.61 9.93 10.59
CA PHE A 496 32.60 10.31 12.01
C PHE A 496 33.29 9.30 12.92
N LYS A 497 33.71 8.14 12.38
CA LYS A 497 34.26 7.02 13.17
C LYS A 497 33.28 6.55 14.26
N GLN A 498 31.98 6.64 13.98
CA GLN A 498 30.90 6.25 14.88
C GLN A 498 30.15 5.06 14.31
N ASP A 499 29.89 4.06 15.15
CA ASP A 499 29.01 2.95 14.80
C ASP A 499 27.56 3.29 15.15
N ILE A 500 26.61 2.75 14.38
CA ILE A 500 25.18 2.95 14.59
C ILE A 500 24.42 1.64 14.41
N THR A 501 23.36 1.48 15.20
CA THR A 501 22.46 0.32 15.15
C THR A 501 21.03 0.75 14.79
N LEU A 502 20.25 -0.15 14.20
CA LEU A 502 18.84 0.10 13.93
C LEU A 502 18.04 0.43 15.20
N ASN A 503 18.43 -0.14 16.34
CA ASN A 503 17.76 0.11 17.62
C ASN A 503 17.97 1.56 18.10
N MET A 504 19.18 2.11 17.89
CA MET A 504 19.44 3.52 18.17
C MET A 504 18.60 4.43 17.27
N CYS A 505 18.48 4.11 15.97
CA CYS A 505 17.60 4.85 15.07
C CYS A 505 16.13 4.83 15.53
N ARG A 506 15.63 3.67 15.98
CA ARG A 506 14.23 3.50 16.41
C ARG A 506 13.90 4.15 17.75
N ASN A 507 14.85 4.19 18.68
CA ASN A 507 14.57 4.59 20.06
C ASN A 507 15.12 5.97 20.38
N GLU A 508 16.39 6.24 20.03
CA GLU A 508 17.07 7.49 20.37
C GLU A 508 16.83 8.59 19.34
N LEU A 509 16.62 8.22 18.07
CA LEU A 509 16.53 9.16 16.95
C LEU A 509 15.12 9.29 16.37
N ARG A 510 14.11 8.70 17.01
CA ARG A 510 12.74 8.56 16.48
C ARG A 510 12.06 9.88 16.10
N ASP A 511 12.45 10.98 16.73
CA ASP A 511 11.89 12.31 16.47
C ASP A 511 12.47 12.92 15.17
N TYR A 512 13.60 12.39 14.70
CA TYR A 512 14.39 12.94 13.59
C TYR A 512 14.41 12.03 12.35
N VAL A 513 14.29 10.70 12.55
CA VAL A 513 14.33 9.71 11.45
C VAL A 513 13.18 8.72 11.55
N GLU A 514 12.74 8.24 10.39
CA GLU A 514 11.80 7.13 10.24
C GLU A 514 12.43 6.00 9.41
N ILE A 515 11.99 4.77 9.65
CA ILE A 515 12.53 3.57 9.01
C ILE A 515 11.42 2.86 8.24
N ILE A 516 11.57 2.78 6.92
CA ILE A 516 10.62 2.12 6.01
C ILE A 516 11.41 1.17 5.12
N ASP A 517 11.05 -0.12 5.10
CA ASP A 517 11.68 -1.15 4.26
C ASP A 517 13.23 -1.13 4.31
N GLN A 518 13.79 -1.04 5.52
CA GLN A 518 15.23 -0.92 5.80
C GLN A 518 15.91 0.37 5.28
N THR A 519 15.14 1.32 4.76
CA THR A 519 15.59 2.68 4.44
C THR A 519 15.37 3.57 5.65
N VAL A 520 16.40 4.33 6.02
CA VAL A 520 16.33 5.37 7.04
C VAL A 520 16.19 6.70 6.33
N ARG A 521 15.12 7.43 6.62
CA ARG A 521 14.87 8.75 6.03
C ARG A 521 14.52 9.77 7.09
N LEU A 522 14.75 11.05 6.80
CA LEU A 522 14.40 12.16 7.69
C LEU A 522 12.88 12.29 7.83
N THR A 523 12.42 12.60 9.04
CA THR A 523 11.00 12.92 9.28
C THR A 523 10.59 14.17 8.51
N PRO A 524 9.28 14.41 8.25
CA PRO A 524 8.82 15.62 7.58
C PRO A 524 9.42 16.94 8.12
N PRO A 525 9.45 17.23 9.43
CA PRO A 525 10.10 18.46 9.93
C PRO A 525 11.60 18.50 9.63
N MET A 526 12.31 17.37 9.60
CA MET A 526 13.74 17.36 9.25
C MET A 526 13.98 17.60 7.76
N ILE A 527 13.06 17.22 6.88
CA ILE A 527 13.07 17.63 5.46
C ILE A 527 12.89 19.15 5.36
N PHE A 528 11.96 19.74 6.13
CA PHE A 528 11.87 21.20 6.25
C PHE A 528 13.18 21.81 6.78
N ALA A 529 13.81 21.20 7.80
CA ALA A 529 15.08 21.66 8.35
C ALA A 529 16.20 21.67 7.29
N TYR A 530 16.23 20.69 6.39
CA TYR A 530 17.16 20.68 5.25
C TYR A 530 16.96 21.90 4.35
N ASN A 531 15.71 22.22 4.00
CA ASN A 531 15.39 23.41 3.20
C ASN A 531 15.78 24.71 3.94
N VAL A 532 15.61 24.78 5.27
CA VAL A 532 16.09 25.89 6.11
C VAL A 532 17.61 26.02 6.02
N VAL A 533 18.35 24.91 6.11
CA VAL A 533 19.82 24.89 5.99
C VAL A 533 20.27 25.43 4.64
N LEU A 534 19.65 24.99 3.53
CA LEU A 534 19.96 25.46 2.18
C LEU A 534 19.67 26.97 2.02
N LEU A 535 18.57 27.45 2.60
CA LEU A 535 18.17 28.84 2.51
C LEU A 535 19.10 29.77 3.27
N LEU A 536 19.43 29.41 4.51
CA LEU A 536 20.19 30.26 5.44
C LEU A 536 21.71 30.13 5.30
N SER A 537 22.24 29.02 4.75
CA SER A 537 23.69 28.84 4.60
C SER A 537 24.38 29.98 3.83
N PRO A 538 23.82 30.52 2.73
CA PRO A 538 24.38 31.70 2.05
C PRO A 538 24.29 33.02 2.83
N CYS A 539 23.47 33.09 3.88
CA CYS A 539 23.19 34.30 4.67
C CYS A 539 23.85 34.23 6.06
N ASP A 540 25.06 33.68 6.16
CA ASP A 540 25.78 33.42 7.43
C ASP A 540 24.92 32.67 8.47
N GLY A 541 24.01 31.82 8.00
CA GLY A 541 23.13 31.02 8.84
C GLY A 541 22.11 31.84 9.64
N ARG A 542 21.75 33.06 9.22
CA ARG A 542 20.78 33.91 9.93
C ARG A 542 19.81 34.59 8.98
N MET A 543 18.56 34.76 9.40
CA MET A 543 17.53 35.47 8.63
C MET A 543 16.43 36.03 9.55
N PRO A 544 15.91 37.25 9.32
CA PRO A 544 14.71 37.71 10.00
C PRO A 544 13.54 36.76 9.75
N TYR A 545 12.76 36.47 10.80
CA TYR A 545 11.67 35.51 10.72
C TYR A 545 10.59 35.92 9.71
N ASP A 546 10.28 37.21 9.64
CA ASP A 546 9.24 37.75 8.76
C ASP A 546 9.63 37.69 7.27
N ASP A 547 10.92 37.70 6.97
CA ASP A 547 11.45 37.61 5.60
C ASP A 547 11.50 36.15 5.10
N PHE A 548 11.44 35.18 6.00
CA PHE A 548 11.72 33.77 5.70
C PHE A 548 10.78 33.20 4.65
N ILE A 549 9.47 33.42 4.79
CA ILE A 549 8.48 32.83 3.87
C ILE A 549 8.67 33.36 2.45
N VAL A 550 8.91 34.67 2.32
CA VAL A 550 9.14 35.33 1.04
C VAL A 550 10.39 34.78 0.37
N GLU A 551 11.49 34.68 1.12
CA GLU A 551 12.77 34.20 0.59
C GLU A 551 12.73 32.69 0.28
N TYR A 552 12.01 31.90 1.09
CA TYR A 552 11.76 30.48 0.83
C TYR A 552 11.01 30.29 -0.49
N GLN A 553 9.92 31.01 -0.71
CA GLN A 553 9.15 30.95 -1.96
C GLN A 553 9.98 31.38 -3.17
N ARG A 554 10.76 32.46 -3.03
CA ARG A 554 11.63 32.97 -4.09
C ARG A 554 12.66 31.93 -4.55
N ARG A 555 13.26 31.18 -3.62
CA ARG A 555 14.31 30.19 -3.94
C ARG A 555 13.80 28.82 -4.35
N THR A 556 12.60 28.46 -3.92
CA THR A 556 12.04 27.14 -4.21
C THR A 556 11.42 27.04 -5.60
N SER A 557 11.24 28.16 -6.32
CA SER A 557 10.59 28.24 -7.64
C SER A 557 9.24 27.50 -7.72
N SER A 558 8.63 27.24 -6.57
CA SER A 558 7.43 26.44 -6.43
C SER A 558 6.21 27.35 -6.53
N SER A 559 5.21 26.93 -7.31
CA SER A 559 3.87 27.53 -7.26
C SER A 559 3.14 27.24 -5.95
N HIS A 560 3.65 26.29 -5.16
CA HIS A 560 3.07 25.89 -3.88
C HIS A 560 3.61 26.76 -2.75
N LEU A 561 2.69 27.41 -2.02
CA LEU A 561 3.01 28.21 -0.85
C LEU A 561 3.46 27.30 0.30
N LEU A 562 4.47 27.72 1.08
CA LEU A 562 4.93 26.98 2.25
C LEU A 562 3.85 26.95 3.34
N TYR A 563 3.27 25.78 3.59
CA TYR A 563 2.34 25.59 4.70
C TYR A 563 2.92 24.65 5.78
N PRO A 564 2.85 25.00 7.07
CA PRO A 564 3.26 24.11 8.17
C PRO A 564 2.57 22.75 8.15
N THR A 565 1.32 22.72 7.65
CA THR A 565 0.50 21.50 7.57
C THR A 565 1.08 20.47 6.62
N ASP A 566 1.88 20.88 5.63
CA ASP A 566 2.58 19.98 4.71
C ASP A 566 3.65 19.13 5.43
N TYR A 567 4.00 19.53 6.65
CA TYR A 567 4.95 18.84 7.53
C TYR A 567 4.30 18.29 8.81
N GLY A 568 2.96 18.35 8.92
CA GLY A 568 2.22 17.83 10.06
C GLY A 568 2.17 18.77 11.27
N PHE A 569 2.42 20.07 11.07
CA PHE A 569 2.39 21.09 12.12
C PHE A 569 1.32 22.16 11.88
N PRO A 570 0.73 22.74 12.93
CA PRO A 570 -0.34 23.72 12.80
C PRO A 570 0.15 25.15 12.56
N THR A 571 1.39 25.48 12.95
CA THR A 571 1.98 26.82 12.81
C THR A 571 3.45 26.74 12.47
N MET A 572 3.99 27.80 11.85
CA MET A 572 5.42 27.87 11.54
C MET A 572 6.31 27.83 12.80
N LEU A 573 5.88 28.44 13.90
CA LEU A 573 6.67 28.43 15.15
C LEU A 573 6.82 27.01 15.71
N ARG A 574 5.74 26.23 15.75
CA ARG A 574 5.77 24.82 16.16
C ARG A 574 6.65 23.97 15.24
N LEU A 575 6.59 24.22 13.94
CA LEU A 575 7.46 23.56 12.98
C LEU A 575 8.95 23.90 13.23
N PHE A 576 9.25 25.16 13.57
CA PHE A 576 10.60 25.54 13.99
C PHE A 576 11.03 24.92 15.33
N ASP A 577 10.10 24.76 16.27
CA ASP A 577 10.36 24.09 17.54
C ASP A 577 10.76 22.62 17.34
N ALA A 578 10.11 21.94 16.38
CA ALA A 578 10.44 20.56 16.02
C ALA A 578 11.84 20.40 15.38
N ILE A 579 12.45 21.49 14.90
CA ILE A 579 13.76 21.46 14.24
C ILE A 579 14.87 22.18 15.01
N GLN A 580 14.67 22.44 16.31
CA GLN A 580 15.61 23.21 17.14
C GLN A 580 17.05 22.66 17.13
N ILE A 581 17.23 21.36 16.91
CA ILE A 581 18.57 20.76 16.76
C ILE A 581 19.35 21.35 15.58
N VAL A 582 18.65 21.72 14.50
CA VAL A 582 19.20 22.28 13.25
C VAL A 582 19.11 23.80 13.21
N ALA A 583 17.94 24.37 13.54
CA ALA A 583 17.68 25.80 13.44
C ALA A 583 16.72 26.26 14.55
N GLN A 584 17.00 27.41 15.13
CA GLN A 584 16.24 27.97 16.24
C GLN A 584 15.73 29.38 15.91
N VAL A 585 14.53 29.70 16.36
CA VAL A 585 13.99 31.06 16.30
C VAL A 585 14.31 31.75 17.63
N ARG A 586 15.07 32.85 17.58
CA ARG A 586 15.40 33.68 18.76
C ARG A 586 14.80 35.06 18.64
N GLY A 587 14.54 35.70 19.79
CA GLY A 587 14.01 37.06 19.86
C GLY A 587 12.57 37.10 20.38
N ARG A 588 12.04 38.32 20.56
CA ARG A 588 10.71 38.55 21.12
C ARG A 588 9.86 39.35 20.14
N ARG A 589 8.56 39.01 20.08
CA ARG A 589 7.53 39.70 19.28
C ARG A 589 7.98 39.87 17.82
N ASN A 590 8.17 41.11 17.36
CA ASN A 590 8.44 41.47 15.96
C ASN A 590 9.93 41.42 15.59
N PHE A 591 10.80 41.02 16.52
CA PHE A 591 12.26 40.95 16.28
C PHE A 591 12.76 39.52 16.39
N LYS A 592 12.06 38.59 15.72
CA LYS A 592 12.47 37.19 15.66
C LYS A 592 13.48 36.98 14.54
N ILE A 593 14.54 36.23 14.83
CA ILE A 593 15.59 35.86 13.88
C ILE A 593 15.71 34.34 13.92
N ILE A 594 15.71 33.72 12.75
CA ILE A 594 16.02 32.31 12.55
C ILE A 594 17.54 32.19 12.49
N MET A 595 18.11 31.28 13.29
CA MET A 595 19.54 31.02 13.31
C MET A 595 19.82 29.53 13.14
N LEU A 596 20.68 29.18 12.17
CA LEU A 596 21.22 27.84 12.03
C LEU A 596 22.20 27.53 13.16
N ASN A 597 22.10 26.31 13.68
CA ASN A 597 23.14 25.72 14.49
C ASN A 597 24.44 25.63 13.65
N PRO A 598 25.58 26.13 14.16
CA PRO A 598 26.84 26.17 13.41
C PRO A 598 27.29 24.83 12.82
N GLU A 599 26.95 23.70 13.45
CA GLU A 599 27.27 22.35 12.96
C GLU A 599 26.56 22.00 11.65
N PHE A 600 25.41 22.60 11.37
CA PHE A 600 24.67 22.38 10.12
C PHE A 600 24.99 23.43 9.04
N ARG A 601 25.94 24.35 9.30
CA ARG A 601 26.43 25.26 8.26
C ARG A 601 27.30 24.48 7.28
N LEU A 602 26.78 24.26 6.08
CA LEU A 602 27.40 23.42 5.04
C LEU A 602 28.83 23.86 4.64
N GLY A 603 29.24 25.09 4.99
CA GLY A 603 30.60 25.60 4.79
C GLY A 603 31.73 24.84 5.52
N ARG A 604 31.44 23.88 6.42
CA ARG A 604 32.46 23.07 7.12
C ARG A 604 32.63 21.64 6.59
N TYR A 605 31.73 21.10 5.77
CA TYR A 605 31.71 19.66 5.40
C TYR A 605 31.98 19.34 3.90
N THR A 606 32.35 20.37 3.12
CA THR A 606 32.91 20.38 1.73
C THR A 606 31.99 20.10 0.52
N GLN A 607 32.38 20.75 -0.59
CA GLN A 607 31.86 20.87 -1.97
C GLN A 607 30.52 21.64 -2.15
N PRO A 608 30.44 22.57 -3.14
CA PRO A 608 29.23 23.36 -3.38
C PRO A 608 28.11 22.43 -3.85
N ILE A 609 27.16 22.15 -2.97
CA ILE A 609 25.92 21.49 -3.33
C ILE A 609 25.20 22.45 -4.27
N THR A 610 25.19 22.12 -5.56
CA THR A 610 24.31 22.76 -6.54
C THR A 610 22.89 22.53 -6.08
N PHE A 611 22.10 23.62 -6.01
CA PHE A 611 20.67 23.59 -5.71
C PHE A 611 19.94 22.69 -6.73
N THR A 612 19.86 21.39 -6.47
CA THR A 612 18.82 20.55 -7.04
C THR A 612 17.57 20.80 -6.22
N SER A 613 16.44 20.94 -6.91
CA SER A 613 15.16 21.46 -6.42
C SER A 613 14.78 21.08 -4.99
N PRO A 614 14.09 21.97 -4.24
CA PRO A 614 13.64 21.69 -2.89
C PRO A 614 12.83 20.40 -2.85
N ILE A 615 13.12 19.53 -1.89
CA ILE A 615 12.32 18.33 -1.65
C ILE A 615 11.00 18.80 -1.03
N THR A 616 9.91 18.71 -1.80
CA THR A 616 8.59 19.21 -1.41
C THR A 616 7.78 18.23 -0.55
N SER A 617 8.10 16.94 -0.62
CA SER A 617 7.60 15.79 0.15
C SER A 617 7.96 14.53 -0.64
N PHE A 618 7.95 13.35 0.01
CA PHE A 618 8.07 12.07 -0.69
C PHE A 618 6.74 11.63 -1.29
#